data_AF-A0A512IHX5-F1
#
_entry.id   AF-A0A512IHX5-F1
#
_cell.length_a   1.000
_cell.length_b   1.000
_cell.length_c   1.000
_cell.angle_alpha   90.00
_cell.angle_beta   90.00
_cell.angle_gamma   90.00
#
_symmetry.space_group_name_H-M   'P 1'
#
loop_
_entity.id
_entity.type
_entity.pdbx_description
1 polymer ?
#
loop_
_entity_poly.entity_id
_entity_poly.type
_entity_poly.pdbx_seq_one_letter_code
_entity_poly.pdbx_strand_id
1 'polypeptide(L)'
;MAQKLNVDRIWWRNVQPGEFYNIERYHRIEGGGGSLYIEIPSSMVPATLDFLDATGTDVEALPTITIQAGVADTSGVSAPIEFQRKAGGRMRIARQNRQQPNSQRHPAWTAARGFPLAPDGVRNKEEALPYFPEGGLRIYIFKTVEGDYYAGFTKGLRPANMKPNNPAWDLYTQGRTVGGVIDAD
;
A
#
# COMPACT_ATOMS: atom_id res chain seq x y z
N MET A 1 2.40 6.32 -26.23
CA MET A 1 2.70 7.51 -25.42
C MET A 1 2.14 7.27 -24.02
N ALA A 2 2.89 7.51 -22.95
CA ALA A 2 2.34 7.39 -21.59
C ALA A 2 1.32 8.53 -21.39
N GLN A 3 0.09 8.18 -21.02
CA GLN A 3 -0.95 9.17 -20.73
C GLN A 3 -0.55 9.91 -19.45
N LYS A 4 -0.48 11.24 -19.52
CA LYS A 4 -0.22 12.06 -18.34
C LYS A 4 -1.49 12.06 -17.48
N LEU A 5 -1.40 11.52 -16.26
CA LEU A 5 -2.51 11.51 -15.31
C LEU A 5 -2.61 12.88 -14.63
N ASN A 6 -3.81 13.44 -14.55
CA ASN A 6 -4.10 14.63 -13.76
C ASN A 6 -4.32 14.19 -12.30
N VAL A 7 -3.23 14.05 -11.55
CA VAL A 7 -3.29 13.62 -10.15
C VAL A 7 -3.84 14.76 -9.30
N ASP A 8 -4.83 14.46 -8.45
CA ASP A 8 -5.42 15.34 -7.43
C ASP A 8 -4.76 15.07 -6.07
N ARG A 9 -4.75 13.81 -5.64
CA ARG A 9 -4.23 13.40 -4.33
C ARG A 9 -3.47 12.09 -4.41
N ILE A 10 -2.49 11.93 -3.52
CA ILE A 10 -1.66 10.73 -3.40
C ILE A 10 -1.74 10.20 -1.98
N TRP A 11 -2.42 9.07 -1.79
CA TRP A 11 -2.33 8.32 -0.55
C TRP A 11 -1.12 7.38 -0.60
N TRP A 12 -0.37 7.27 0.49
CA TRP A 12 0.77 6.35 0.55
C TRP A 12 1.02 5.76 1.93
N ARG A 13 1.66 4.58 1.96
CA ARG A 13 2.10 3.87 3.17
C ARG A 13 3.50 3.33 3.03
N ASN A 14 4.31 3.56 4.07
CA ASN A 14 5.58 2.88 4.26
C ASN A 14 5.33 1.46 4.83
N VAL A 15 5.51 0.45 3.99
CA VAL A 15 5.35 -0.96 4.36
C VAL A 15 6.46 -1.34 5.32
N GLN A 16 6.12 -1.86 6.49
CA GLN A 16 7.08 -2.30 7.49
C GLN A 16 7.61 -3.71 7.18
N PRO A 17 8.83 -4.08 7.61
CA PRO A 17 9.36 -5.43 7.39
C PRO A 17 8.45 -6.55 7.90
N GLY A 18 7.75 -6.32 9.03
CA GLY A 18 6.76 -7.28 9.54
C GLY A 18 5.53 -7.40 8.64
N GLU A 19 5.06 -6.31 8.04
CA GLU A 19 3.97 -6.33 7.06
C GLU A 19 4.40 -7.03 5.77
N PHE A 20 5.63 -6.76 5.30
CA PHE A 20 6.22 -7.45 4.16
C PHE A 20 6.28 -8.97 4.38
N TYR A 21 6.83 -9.42 5.51
CA TYR A 21 6.79 -10.84 5.89
C TYR A 21 5.35 -11.40 5.86
N ASN A 22 4.40 -10.68 6.45
CA ASN A 22 3.01 -11.12 6.54
C ASN A 22 2.34 -11.28 5.16
N ILE A 23 2.66 -10.42 4.20
CA ILE A 23 2.09 -10.53 2.86
C ILE A 23 2.87 -11.55 1.99
N GLU A 24 4.11 -11.88 2.34
CA GLU A 24 4.93 -12.81 1.54
C GLU A 24 4.91 -14.26 2.02
N ARG A 25 4.70 -14.52 3.31
CA ARG A 25 4.75 -15.87 3.91
C ARG A 25 3.62 -16.78 3.44
N TYR A 26 3.77 -18.08 3.69
CA TYR A 26 2.66 -19.02 3.58
C TYR A 26 1.52 -18.60 4.55
N HIS A 27 0.29 -18.59 4.03
CA HIS A 27 -0.83 -17.93 4.70
C HIS A 27 -1.29 -18.64 5.98
N ARG A 28 -1.02 -19.95 6.12
CA ARG A 28 -1.25 -20.72 7.35
C ARG A 28 0.04 -20.81 8.16
N ILE A 29 -0.07 -20.60 9.46
CA ILE A 29 1.01 -20.83 10.43
C ILE A 29 0.49 -21.74 11.53
N GLU A 30 1.42 -22.48 12.14
CA GLU A 30 1.15 -23.30 13.32
C GLU A 30 0.63 -22.40 14.46
N GLY A 31 -0.51 -22.76 15.07
CA GLY A 31 -1.16 -21.94 16.10
C GLY A 31 -2.18 -20.89 15.62
N GLY A 32 -2.37 -20.68 14.30
CA GLY A 32 -3.50 -19.92 13.74
C GLY A 32 -3.15 -18.64 12.95
N GLY A 33 -4.07 -18.22 12.07
CA GLY A 33 -3.88 -17.25 10.96
C GLY A 33 -3.51 -15.82 11.35
N GLY A 34 -2.22 -15.57 11.61
CA GLY A 34 -1.64 -14.24 11.83
C GLY A 34 -1.93 -13.24 10.70
N SER A 35 -1.56 -11.97 10.88
CA SER A 35 -1.82 -10.89 9.91
C SER A 35 -1.34 -11.24 8.49
N LEU A 36 -2.15 -10.87 7.48
CA LEU A 36 -1.94 -11.12 6.04
C LEU A 36 -2.25 -9.87 5.18
N TYR A 37 -2.15 -8.70 5.80
CA TYR A 37 -2.62 -7.41 5.29
C TYR A 37 -1.57 -6.33 5.56
N ILE A 38 -1.75 -5.18 4.93
CA ILE A 38 -1.01 -3.96 5.24
C ILE A 38 -1.87 -3.12 6.21
N GLU A 39 -1.31 -2.72 7.34
CA GLU A 39 -2.04 -1.98 8.37
C GLU A 39 -2.14 -0.49 7.99
N ILE A 40 -3.16 0.19 8.51
CA ILE A 40 -3.27 1.64 8.47
C ILE A 40 -3.44 2.08 9.93
N PRO A 41 -2.43 2.76 10.51
CA PRO A 41 -2.48 3.16 11.92
C PRO A 41 -3.58 4.19 12.15
N SER A 42 -4.11 4.25 13.37
CA SER A 42 -5.24 5.13 13.72
C SER A 42 -4.96 6.60 13.41
N SER A 43 -3.70 7.04 13.57
CA SER A 43 -3.25 8.39 13.21
C SER A 43 -3.42 8.74 11.72
N MET A 44 -3.50 7.75 10.83
CA MET A 44 -3.71 7.94 9.40
C MET A 44 -5.15 7.73 8.96
N VAL A 45 -6.01 7.17 9.81
CA VAL A 45 -7.38 6.81 9.43
C VAL A 45 -8.20 8.02 8.98
N PRO A 46 -8.20 9.18 9.68
CA PRO A 46 -8.96 10.35 9.21
C PRO A 46 -8.57 10.79 7.78
N ALA A 47 -7.27 10.91 7.50
CA ALA A 47 -6.78 11.27 6.17
C ALA A 47 -7.06 10.18 5.12
N THR A 48 -7.04 8.91 5.52
CA THR A 48 -7.40 7.80 4.63
C THR A 48 -8.89 7.85 4.26
N LEU A 49 -9.77 8.11 5.23
CA LEU A 49 -11.20 8.25 4.97
C LEU A 49 -11.49 9.47 4.10
N ASP A 50 -10.80 10.58 4.32
CA ASP A 50 -10.90 11.77 3.46
C ASP A 50 -10.47 11.50 2.02
N PHE A 51 -9.34 10.80 1.83
CA PHE A 51 -8.89 10.38 0.50
C PHE A 51 -9.92 9.49 -0.23
N LEU A 52 -10.61 8.63 0.53
CA LEU A 52 -11.63 7.70 0.04
C LEU A 52 -13.05 8.33 -0.05
N ASP A 53 -13.20 9.64 0.14
CA ASP A 53 -14.48 10.38 0.21
C ASP A 53 -15.48 9.80 1.22
N ALA A 54 -14.98 9.29 2.34
CA ALA A 54 -15.73 8.67 3.42
C ALA A 54 -15.64 9.45 4.75
N THR A 55 -15.38 10.77 4.67
CA THR A 55 -15.25 11.67 5.83
C THR A 55 -16.46 11.61 6.75
N GLY A 56 -16.23 11.72 8.07
CA GLY A 56 -17.31 11.76 9.07
C GLY A 56 -17.91 10.40 9.41
N THR A 57 -17.41 9.31 8.83
CA THR A 57 -17.87 7.95 9.17
C THR A 57 -17.24 7.46 10.47
N ASP A 58 -18.05 6.87 11.35
CA ASP A 58 -17.54 6.15 12.53
C ASP A 58 -16.74 4.91 12.08
N VAL A 59 -15.44 4.89 12.40
CA VAL A 59 -14.51 3.81 12.05
C VAL A 59 -14.98 2.47 12.61
N GLU A 60 -15.62 2.48 13.79
CA GLU A 60 -16.07 1.25 14.44
C GLU A 60 -17.30 0.63 13.75
N ALA A 61 -18.06 1.44 13.00
CA ALA A 61 -19.21 1.02 12.19
C ALA A 61 -18.92 0.97 10.67
N LEU A 62 -17.67 1.22 10.26
CA LEU A 62 -17.29 1.37 8.85
C LEU A 62 -17.49 0.04 8.07
N PRO A 63 -18.27 0.04 6.97
CA PRO A 63 -18.31 -1.08 6.05
C PRO A 63 -16.97 -1.25 5.33
N THR A 64 -16.79 -2.35 4.60
CA THR A 64 -15.63 -2.48 3.70
C THR A 64 -15.73 -1.44 2.59
N ILE A 65 -14.73 -0.59 2.46
CA ILE A 65 -14.61 0.35 1.34
C ILE A 65 -13.78 -0.32 0.26
N THR A 66 -14.31 -0.40 -0.95
CA THR A 66 -13.60 -0.98 -2.10
C THR A 66 -13.47 0.06 -3.19
N ILE A 67 -12.23 0.34 -3.60
CA ILE A 67 -11.95 1.14 -4.80
C ILE A 67 -11.50 0.23 -5.93
N GLN A 68 -11.81 0.59 -7.18
CA GLN A 68 -11.19 0.00 -8.36
C GLN A 68 -9.98 0.84 -8.73
N ALA A 69 -8.78 0.28 -8.62
CA ALA A 69 -7.56 0.98 -8.95
C ALA A 69 -6.94 0.40 -10.23
N GLY A 70 -6.51 1.26 -11.14
CA GLY A 70 -5.64 0.89 -12.26
C GLY A 70 -4.19 0.67 -11.80
N VAL A 71 -3.36 0.06 -12.64
CA VAL A 71 -1.91 0.04 -12.42
C VAL A 71 -1.30 1.33 -12.99
N ALA A 72 -0.57 2.08 -12.15
CA ALA A 72 0.23 3.21 -12.63
C ALA A 72 1.14 2.75 -13.79
N ASP A 73 1.16 3.52 -14.88
CA ASP A 73 1.94 3.25 -16.10
C ASP A 73 1.49 2.06 -16.96
N THR A 74 0.30 1.48 -16.74
CA THR A 74 -0.24 0.46 -17.65
C THR A 74 -1.75 0.57 -17.84
N SER A 75 -2.18 0.86 -19.07
CA SER A 75 -3.59 0.89 -19.45
C SER A 75 -4.23 -0.50 -19.39
N GLY A 76 -5.49 -0.55 -18.97
CA GLY A 76 -6.34 -1.75 -19.08
C GLY A 76 -6.09 -2.84 -18.02
N VAL A 77 -5.22 -2.60 -17.04
CA VAL A 77 -5.06 -3.48 -15.87
C VAL A 77 -5.56 -2.77 -14.63
N SER A 78 -6.61 -3.31 -14.01
CA SER A 78 -7.16 -2.82 -12.75
C SER A 78 -7.56 -3.97 -11.84
N ALA A 79 -7.64 -3.69 -10.53
CA ALA A 79 -8.17 -4.62 -9.55
C ALA A 79 -8.75 -3.88 -8.34
N PRO A 80 -9.65 -4.53 -7.56
CA PRO A 80 -10.14 -3.96 -6.32
C PRO A 80 -9.04 -3.82 -5.27
N ILE A 81 -9.12 -2.76 -4.47
CA ILE A 81 -8.39 -2.61 -3.21
C ILE A 81 -9.41 -2.45 -2.08
N GLU A 82 -9.42 -3.40 -1.16
CA GLU A 82 -10.34 -3.42 -0.02
C GLU A 82 -9.71 -2.79 1.23
N PHE A 83 -10.35 -1.74 1.74
CA PHE A 83 -10.06 -1.12 3.03
C PHE A 83 -11.06 -1.61 4.07
N GLN A 84 -10.56 -2.17 5.16
CA GLN A 84 -11.39 -2.74 6.23
C GLN A 84 -11.01 -2.17 7.58
N ARG A 85 -11.99 -2.01 8.47
CA ARG A 85 -11.74 -1.64 9.87
C ARG A 85 -10.93 -2.71 10.61
N LYS A 86 -10.24 -2.27 11.65
CA LYS A 86 -9.47 -3.10 12.57
C LYS A 86 -9.59 -2.53 13.99
N ALA A 87 -9.58 -3.42 14.98
CA ALA A 87 -9.65 -3.05 16.39
C ALA A 87 -8.62 -1.96 16.79
N GLY A 88 -9.08 -1.04 17.64
CA GLY A 88 -8.33 0.10 18.13
C GLY A 88 -8.34 1.30 17.18
N GLY A 89 -9.47 1.54 16.48
CA GLY A 89 -9.61 2.65 15.54
C GLY A 89 -8.64 2.63 14.37
N ARG A 90 -8.21 1.43 13.94
CA ARG A 90 -7.28 1.24 12.82
C ARG A 90 -8.01 0.78 11.57
N MET A 91 -7.32 0.82 10.44
CA MET A 91 -7.78 0.19 9.21
C MET A 91 -6.71 -0.77 8.66
N ARG A 92 -7.03 -1.48 7.59
CA ARG A 92 -6.10 -2.32 6.84
C ARG A 92 -6.47 -2.36 5.37
N ILE A 93 -5.47 -2.56 4.51
CA ILE A 93 -5.68 -3.04 3.15
C ILE A 93 -5.70 -4.56 3.19
N ALA A 94 -6.88 -5.14 3.01
CA ALA A 94 -7.11 -6.57 3.18
C ALA A 94 -6.63 -7.40 1.99
N ARG A 95 -6.51 -8.72 2.17
CA ARG A 95 -6.23 -9.71 1.12
C ARG A 95 -4.92 -9.50 0.33
N GLN A 96 -3.88 -8.98 1.00
CA GLN A 96 -2.60 -8.66 0.35
C GLN A 96 -1.58 -9.80 0.37
N ASN A 97 -1.79 -10.87 1.13
CA ASN A 97 -0.88 -12.02 1.07
C ASN A 97 -0.93 -12.72 -0.29
N ARG A 98 0.22 -12.95 -0.96
CA ARG A 98 0.25 -13.56 -2.31
C ARG A 98 0.01 -15.06 -2.33
N GLN A 99 0.30 -15.74 -1.22
CA GLN A 99 0.19 -17.19 -1.11
C GLN A 99 -1.20 -17.64 -0.62
N GLN A 100 -2.06 -16.73 -0.20
CA GLN A 100 -3.40 -17.08 0.28
C GLN A 100 -4.35 -17.44 -0.89
N PRO A 101 -5.21 -18.47 -0.72
CA PRO A 101 -6.34 -18.68 -1.60
C PRO A 101 -7.20 -17.41 -1.66
N ASN A 102 -7.63 -17.01 -2.86
CA ASN A 102 -8.41 -15.79 -3.08
C ASN A 102 -7.69 -14.49 -2.70
N SER A 103 -6.36 -14.48 -2.79
CA SER A 103 -5.60 -13.23 -2.76
C SER A 103 -6.20 -12.21 -3.73
N GLN A 104 -6.35 -10.98 -3.27
CA GLN A 104 -6.70 -9.83 -4.10
C GLN A 104 -5.58 -8.80 -4.02
N ARG A 105 -4.34 -9.28 -3.96
CA ARG A 105 -3.18 -8.42 -4.07
C ARG A 105 -3.27 -7.66 -5.39
N HIS A 106 -3.18 -6.34 -5.30
CA HIS A 106 -3.29 -5.50 -6.48
C HIS A 106 -2.16 -5.82 -7.48
N PRO A 107 -2.42 -5.89 -8.80
CA PRO A 107 -1.40 -6.22 -9.81
C PRO A 107 -0.16 -5.32 -9.78
N ALA A 108 -0.32 -4.06 -9.36
CA ALA A 108 0.79 -3.12 -9.17
C ALA A 108 1.80 -3.58 -8.10
N TRP A 109 1.39 -4.42 -7.15
CA TRP A 109 2.21 -4.87 -6.02
C TRP A 109 2.70 -6.31 -6.21
N THR A 110 3.02 -6.68 -7.45
CA THR A 110 3.48 -8.03 -7.81
C THR A 110 4.92 -8.04 -8.30
N ALA A 111 5.60 -9.19 -8.14
CA ALA A 111 6.98 -9.37 -8.57
C ALA A 111 7.16 -9.16 -10.09
N ALA A 112 6.15 -9.49 -10.89
CA ALA A 112 6.13 -9.23 -12.33
C ALA A 112 6.28 -7.74 -12.69
N ARG A 113 5.99 -6.84 -11.74
CA ARG A 113 6.16 -5.38 -11.87
C ARG A 113 7.28 -4.83 -10.98
N GLY A 114 8.15 -5.70 -10.48
CA GLY A 114 9.31 -5.32 -9.67
C GLY A 114 9.01 -5.10 -8.19
N PHE A 115 7.80 -5.40 -7.71
CA PHE A 115 7.52 -5.41 -6.28
C PHE A 115 8.41 -6.45 -5.60
N PRO A 116 8.97 -6.19 -4.39
CA PRO A 116 9.86 -7.14 -3.74
C PRO A 116 9.17 -8.48 -3.47
N LEU A 117 9.93 -9.56 -3.59
CA LEU A 117 9.46 -10.94 -3.46
C LEU A 117 10.35 -11.67 -2.47
N ALA A 118 9.76 -12.24 -1.41
CA ALA A 118 10.48 -13.18 -0.56
C ALA A 118 10.21 -14.63 -1.03
N PRO A 119 11.10 -15.60 -0.76
CA PRO A 119 10.86 -17.01 -1.07
C PRO A 119 9.59 -17.56 -0.39
N ASP A 120 8.94 -18.55 -1.00
CA ASP A 120 7.67 -19.09 -0.49
C ASP A 120 7.78 -19.66 0.93
N GLY A 121 8.97 -20.18 1.29
CA GLY A 121 9.23 -20.84 2.56
C GLY A 121 9.70 -19.94 3.71
N VAL A 122 9.62 -18.61 3.60
CA VAL A 122 10.03 -17.73 4.73
C VAL A 122 9.16 -17.97 5.97
N ARG A 123 9.81 -18.25 7.10
CA ARG A 123 9.15 -18.68 8.35
C ARG A 123 8.94 -17.57 9.36
N ASN A 124 9.68 -16.47 9.22
CA ASN A 124 9.65 -15.33 10.14
C ASN A 124 10.11 -14.04 9.44
N LYS A 125 10.01 -12.94 10.17
CA LYS A 125 10.39 -11.60 9.67
C LYS A 125 11.88 -11.53 9.35
N GLU A 126 12.72 -12.17 10.16
CA GLU A 126 14.18 -12.17 10.03
C GLU A 126 14.62 -12.85 8.72
N GLU A 127 13.94 -13.94 8.31
CA GLU A 127 14.18 -14.62 7.03
C GLU A 127 13.67 -13.83 5.82
N ALA A 128 12.61 -13.03 5.99
CA ALA A 128 12.08 -12.17 4.93
C ALA A 128 12.89 -10.86 4.76
N LEU A 129 13.56 -10.41 5.81
CA LEU A 129 14.26 -9.12 5.86
C LEU A 129 15.31 -8.92 4.73
N PRO A 130 16.12 -9.92 4.33
CA PRO A 130 17.06 -9.76 3.22
C PRO A 130 16.40 -9.45 1.86
N TYR A 131 15.11 -9.73 1.72
CA TYR A 131 14.33 -9.45 0.50
C TYR A 131 13.55 -8.13 0.60
N PHE A 132 13.54 -7.51 1.77
CA PHE A 132 12.97 -6.19 1.97
C PHE A 132 13.96 -5.12 1.47
N PRO A 133 13.53 -4.15 0.64
CA PRO A 133 14.45 -3.19 0.04
C PRO A 133 15.16 -2.32 1.08
N GLU A 134 16.48 -2.20 0.95
CA GLU A 134 17.23 -1.18 1.67
C GLU A 134 16.65 0.21 1.37
N GLY A 135 16.54 1.06 2.39
CA GLY A 135 15.89 2.37 2.27
C GLY A 135 14.35 2.34 2.30
N GLY A 136 13.71 1.17 2.21
CA GLY A 136 12.28 0.96 2.47
C GLY A 136 11.42 0.64 1.24
N LEU A 137 10.15 0.33 1.50
CA LEU A 137 9.12 0.00 0.51
C LEU A 137 7.87 0.86 0.78
N ARG A 138 7.43 1.62 -0.22
CA ARG A 138 6.21 2.43 -0.13
C ARG A 138 5.22 1.99 -1.18
N ILE A 139 3.99 1.73 -0.77
CA ILE A 139 2.86 1.62 -1.69
C ILE A 139 2.16 2.96 -1.76
N TYR A 140 1.60 3.29 -2.92
CA TYR A 140 0.81 4.50 -3.10
C TYR A 140 -0.41 4.24 -3.98
N ILE A 141 -1.40 5.11 -3.83
CA ILE A 141 -2.62 5.17 -4.63
C ILE A 141 -2.82 6.64 -5.01
N PHE A 142 -2.84 6.93 -6.31
CA PHE A 142 -3.22 8.23 -6.84
C PHE A 142 -4.72 8.27 -7.04
N LYS A 143 -5.31 9.40 -6.71
CA LYS A 143 -6.64 9.79 -7.13
C LYS A 143 -6.49 10.91 -8.15
N THR A 144 -7.16 10.78 -9.28
CA THR A 144 -7.17 11.80 -10.32
C THR A 144 -8.25 12.85 -10.06
N VAL A 145 -8.16 14.01 -10.71
CA VAL A 145 -9.20 15.05 -10.67
C VAL A 145 -10.54 14.50 -11.15
N GLU A 146 -10.51 13.54 -12.08
CA GLU A 146 -11.69 12.85 -12.60
C GLU A 146 -12.27 11.81 -11.62
N GLY A 147 -11.59 11.54 -10.49
CA GLY A 147 -12.02 10.60 -9.45
C GLY A 147 -11.52 9.17 -9.64
N ASP A 148 -10.75 8.88 -10.68
CA ASP A 148 -10.16 7.56 -10.92
C ASP A 148 -8.98 7.27 -9.98
N TYR A 149 -8.83 6.00 -9.58
CA TYR A 149 -7.74 5.56 -8.72
C TYR A 149 -6.68 4.76 -9.48
N TYR A 150 -5.41 4.94 -9.14
CA TYR A 150 -4.28 4.19 -9.69
C TYR A 150 -3.29 3.81 -8.60
N ALA A 151 -2.92 2.53 -8.51
CA ALA A 151 -1.98 2.05 -7.50
C ALA A 151 -0.59 1.80 -8.10
N GLY A 152 0.42 2.01 -7.27
CA GLY A 152 1.82 1.73 -7.58
C GLY A 152 2.63 1.55 -6.31
N PHE A 153 3.94 1.45 -6.48
CA PHE A 153 4.87 1.38 -5.36
C PHE A 153 6.21 2.00 -5.75
N THR A 154 6.98 2.37 -4.74
CA THR A 154 8.40 2.70 -4.88
C THR A 154 9.21 2.02 -3.78
N LYS A 155 10.51 1.87 -4.01
CA LYS A 155 11.43 1.20 -3.09
C LYS A 155 12.80 1.87 -3.16
N GLY A 156 13.64 1.58 -2.16
CA GLY A 156 14.99 2.10 -2.13
C GLY A 156 15.12 3.37 -1.30
N LEU A 157 16.35 3.90 -1.31
CA LEU A 157 16.66 5.26 -0.85
C LEU A 157 16.08 6.30 -1.83
N ARG A 158 15.92 7.53 -1.33
CA ARG A 158 15.59 8.66 -2.20
C ARG A 158 16.67 8.78 -3.29
N PRO A 159 16.32 8.87 -4.58
CA PRO A 159 17.29 9.11 -5.63
C PRO A 159 18.07 10.42 -5.37
N ALA A 160 19.39 10.38 -5.48
CA ALA A 160 20.26 11.50 -5.12
C ALA A 160 20.00 12.78 -5.95
N ASN A 161 19.46 12.63 -7.15
CA ASN A 161 19.11 13.71 -8.07
C ASN A 161 17.62 14.13 -8.00
N MET A 162 16.82 13.54 -7.11
CA MET A 162 15.45 13.97 -6.90
C MET A 162 15.45 15.37 -6.29
N LYS A 163 14.59 16.25 -6.78
CA LYS A 163 14.45 17.62 -6.26
C LYS A 163 13.28 17.70 -5.26
N PRO A 164 13.30 18.63 -4.28
CA PRO A 164 12.21 18.81 -3.33
C PRO A 164 10.83 19.08 -3.95
N ASN A 165 10.80 19.66 -5.15
CA ASN A 165 9.56 19.93 -5.88
C ASN A 165 9.06 18.74 -6.73
N ASN A 166 9.69 17.57 -6.60
CA ASN A 166 9.17 16.36 -7.23
C ASN A 166 7.98 15.85 -6.40
N PRO A 167 6.82 15.54 -6.99
CA PRO A 167 5.64 15.07 -6.24
C PRO A 167 5.88 13.74 -5.49
N ALA A 168 6.87 12.95 -5.91
CA ALA A 168 7.27 11.74 -5.21
C ALA A 168 8.26 11.99 -4.06
N TRP A 169 8.73 13.22 -3.84
CA TRP A 169 9.73 13.55 -2.81
C TRP A 169 9.30 13.10 -1.42
N ASP A 170 8.03 13.32 -1.09
CA ASP A 170 7.43 13.00 0.20
C ASP A 170 7.17 11.50 0.39
N LEU A 171 7.26 10.69 -0.68
CA LEU A 171 7.25 9.22 -0.54
C LEU A 171 8.55 8.70 0.09
N TYR A 172 9.64 9.47 0.02
CA TYR A 172 10.96 9.08 0.55
C TYR A 172 11.29 9.84 1.84
N THR A 173 10.38 9.86 2.80
CA THR A 173 10.62 10.53 4.09
C THR A 173 11.83 9.96 4.83
N GLN A 174 12.61 10.83 5.45
CA GLN A 174 13.58 10.45 6.48
C GLN A 174 12.86 10.33 7.83
N GLY A 175 13.14 9.26 8.60
CA GLY A 175 12.56 9.05 9.94
C GLY A 175 11.39 8.06 9.99
N ARG A 176 10.53 8.20 11.02
CA ARG A 176 9.49 7.22 11.38
C ARG A 176 8.13 7.46 10.69
N THR A 177 8.07 8.22 9.60
CA THR A 177 6.80 8.47 8.92
C THR A 177 6.22 7.17 8.37
N VAL A 178 4.97 6.92 8.74
CA VAL A 178 4.23 5.70 8.40
C VAL A 178 3.48 5.82 7.08
N GLY A 179 3.19 7.03 6.62
CA GLY A 179 2.45 7.32 5.41
C GLY A 179 1.66 8.63 5.54
N GLY A 180 0.84 8.93 4.55
CA GLY A 180 -0.01 10.11 4.55
C GLY A 180 -0.80 10.28 3.26
N VAL A 181 -1.37 11.47 3.10
CA VAL A 181 -1.95 11.97 1.85
C VAL A 181 -1.15 13.20 1.45
N ILE A 182 -0.82 13.30 0.16
CA ILE A 182 -0.15 14.45 -0.45
C ILE A 182 -1.13 15.04 -1.45
N ASP A 183 -1.42 16.32 -1.34
CA ASP A 183 -2.19 17.05 -2.34
C ASP A 183 -1.28 17.39 -3.52
N ALA A 184 -1.76 17.14 -4.74
CA ALA A 184 -1.05 17.47 -5.96
C ALA A 184 -1.54 18.85 -6.44
N ASP A 185 -0.72 19.88 -6.19
CA ASP A 185 -0.93 21.24 -6.73
C ASP A 185 -0.79 21.31 -8.26
#